data_AF-A0A6B3HJD5-F1
#
_entry.id   AF-A0A6B3HJD5-F1
#
_cell.length_a   1.000
_cell.length_b   1.000
_cell.length_c   1.000
_cell.angle_alpha   90.00
_cell.angle_beta   90.00
_cell.angle_gamma   90.00
#
_symmetry.space_group_name_H-M   'P 1'
#
loop_
_entity.id
_entity.type
_entity.pdbx_description
1 polymer ?
#
loop_
_entity_poly.entity_id
_entity_poly.type
_entity_poly.pdbx_seq_one_letter_code
_entity_poly.pdbx_strand_id
1 'polypeptide(L)'
;WNRPQLSWTDTDVVPGETYSYRITASDGTNTSVKSPAQSATVATAAEAYPARVKADGATLYWRYDEGTSTFAHDSSGNLNNGFLRNGPAYRQTPAAVAGPSTAIGFNGTDEYAYSNRQHAQPIRFS
;
A
#
# COMPACT_ATOMS: atom_id res chain seq x y z
N TRP A 1 11.40 -13.52 -11.83
CA TRP A 1 11.21 -12.32 -12.67
C TRP A 1 10.97 -11.13 -11.75
N ASN A 2 11.83 -10.11 -11.79
CA ASN A 2 11.64 -8.88 -11.02
C ASN A 2 10.94 -7.87 -11.93
N ARG A 3 9.70 -7.53 -11.61
CA ARG A 3 8.98 -6.48 -12.32
C ARG A 3 9.55 -5.12 -11.88
N PRO A 4 10.08 -4.29 -12.79
CA PRO A 4 10.49 -2.94 -12.45
C PRO A 4 9.32 -2.19 -11.81
N GLN A 5 9.59 -1.49 -10.72
CA GLN A 5 8.59 -0.69 -10.03
C GLN A 5 9.10 0.73 -9.91
N LEU A 6 8.22 1.68 -10.19
CA LEU A 6 8.48 3.10 -10.03
C LEU A 6 7.70 3.59 -8.81
N SER A 7 8.36 4.37 -7.97
CA SER A 7 7.73 5.17 -6.92
C SER A 7 8.10 6.62 -7.13
N TRP A 8 7.15 7.52 -6.86
CA TRP A 8 7.37 8.95 -6.88
C TRP A 8 6.72 9.56 -5.64
N THR A 9 7.38 10.56 -5.06
CA THR A 9 6.91 11.25 -3.87
C THR A 9 6.84 12.73 -4.18
N ASP A 10 5.65 13.30 -4.04
CA ASP A 10 5.45 14.74 -4.05
C ASP A 10 5.86 15.32 -2.70
N THR A 11 6.87 16.19 -2.68
CA THR A 11 7.34 16.83 -1.46
C THR A 11 6.86 18.26 -1.32
N ASP A 12 6.19 18.81 -2.33
CA ASP A 12 5.72 20.21 -2.36
C ASP A 12 4.21 20.27 -2.17
N VAL A 13 3.76 19.77 -1.00
CA VAL A 13 2.35 19.61 -0.67
C VAL A 13 1.99 20.29 0.64
N VAL A 14 0.78 20.87 0.70
CA VAL A 14 0.29 21.59 1.89
C VAL A 14 -0.58 20.67 2.75
N PRO A 15 -0.38 20.61 4.08
CA PRO A 15 -1.22 19.81 4.97
C PRO A 15 -2.71 20.19 4.89
N GLY A 16 -3.59 19.19 4.77
CA GLY A 16 -5.04 19.36 4.63
C GLY A 16 -5.54 19.52 3.19
N GLU A 17 -4.66 19.79 2.23
CA GLU A 17 -5.04 19.92 0.82
C GLU A 17 -5.18 18.56 0.13
N THR A 18 -6.03 18.49 -0.89
CA THR A 18 -6.24 17.28 -1.69
C THR A 18 -5.61 17.43 -3.06
N TYR A 19 -4.73 16.50 -3.40
CA TYR A 19 -4.04 16.45 -4.69
C TYR A 19 -4.51 15.25 -5.50
N SER A 20 -4.45 15.37 -6.82
CA SER A 20 -4.87 14.33 -7.76
C SER A 20 -3.76 14.06 -8.77
N TYR A 21 -3.38 12.79 -8.90
CA TYR A 21 -2.26 12.35 -9.72
C TYR A 21 -2.71 11.40 -10.82
N ARG A 22 -2.02 11.47 -11.96
CA ARG A 22 -2.18 10.56 -13.11
C ARG A 22 -0.82 10.27 -13.71
N ILE A 23 -0.68 9.11 -14.33
CA ILE A 23 0.56 8.71 -15.01
C ILE A 23 0.32 8.40 -16.49
N THR A 24 1.36 8.57 -17.29
CA THR A 24 1.49 8.10 -18.68
C THR A 24 2.81 7.36 -18.81
N ALA A 25 2.88 6.35 -19.66
CA ALA A 25 4.11 5.65 -20.00
C ALA A 25 4.53 5.99 -21.44
N SER A 26 5.84 6.07 -21.71
CA SER A 26 6.38 6.25 -23.06
C SER A 26 7.48 5.24 -23.36
N ASP A 27 7.54 4.77 -24.60
CA ASP A 27 8.64 3.95 -25.13
C ASP A 27 9.69 4.80 -25.88
N GLY A 28 9.59 6.14 -25.80
CA GLY A 28 10.42 7.11 -26.50
C GLY A 28 9.86 7.58 -27.85
N THR A 29 8.92 6.85 -28.45
CA THR A 29 8.21 7.25 -29.68
C THR A 29 6.73 7.47 -29.41
N ASN A 30 6.11 6.55 -28.70
CA ASN A 30 4.70 6.55 -28.33
C ASN A 30 4.54 6.96 -26.87
N THR A 31 3.41 7.58 -26.53
CA THR A 31 3.00 7.86 -25.16
C THR A 31 1.59 7.33 -24.93
N SER A 32 1.38 6.64 -23.82
CA SER A 32 0.07 6.10 -23.44
C SER A 32 -0.93 7.21 -23.14
N VAL A 33 -2.22 6.87 -23.13
CA VAL A 33 -3.24 7.70 -22.48
C VAL A 33 -2.94 7.84 -20.99
N LYS A 34 -3.47 8.91 -20.37
CA LYS A 34 -3.39 9.11 -18.92
C LYS A 34 -4.15 8.01 -18.18
N SER A 35 -3.59 7.55 -17.07
CA SER A 35 -4.30 6.69 -16.12
C SER A 35 -5.57 7.37 -15.58
N PRO A 36 -6.48 6.59 -14.97
CA PRO A 36 -7.45 7.15 -14.04
C PRO A 36 -6.77 8.01 -12.98
N ALA A 37 -7.47 9.04 -12.51
CA ALA A 37 -7.00 9.88 -11.43
C ALA A 37 -6.98 9.10 -10.11
N GLN A 38 -5.95 9.30 -9.31
CA GLN A 38 -5.92 8.89 -7.91
C GLN A 38 -5.71 10.13 -7.05
N SER A 39 -6.52 10.29 -6.02
CA SER A 39 -6.48 11.46 -5.16
C SER A 39 -6.18 11.08 -3.71
N ALA A 40 -5.47 11.94 -3.02
CA ALA A 40 -5.17 11.81 -1.60
C ALA A 40 -5.18 13.18 -0.93
N THR A 41 -5.64 13.23 0.32
CA THR A 41 -5.56 14.40 1.18
C THR A 41 -4.31 14.31 2.04
N VAL A 42 -3.51 15.37 2.07
CA VAL A 42 -2.29 15.42 2.88
C VAL A 42 -2.68 15.44 4.36
N ALA A 43 -2.14 14.49 5.12
CA ALA A 43 -2.40 14.42 6.55
C ALA A 43 -1.86 15.69 7.25
N THR A 44 -2.65 16.25 8.18
CA THR A 44 -2.25 17.40 9.00
C THR A 44 -1.33 17.02 10.15
N ALA A 45 -1.29 15.74 10.51
CA ALA A 45 -0.37 15.18 11.48
C ALA A 45 -0.05 13.72 11.10
N ALA A 46 1.15 13.26 11.47
CA ALA A 46 1.50 11.86 11.34
C ALA A 46 0.75 11.02 12.38
N GLU A 47 0.21 9.88 11.96
CA GLU A 47 -0.33 8.88 12.89
C GLU A 47 0.80 8.28 13.74
N ALA A 48 0.58 8.15 15.06
CA ALA A 48 1.61 7.66 15.99
C ALA A 48 1.99 6.20 15.74
N TYR A 49 1.01 5.32 15.50
CA TYR A 49 1.25 3.90 15.29
C TYR A 49 2.07 3.62 14.01
N PRO A 50 1.71 4.16 12.83
CA PRO A 50 2.48 3.94 11.60
C PRO A 50 3.87 4.54 11.66
N ALA A 51 4.04 5.69 12.32
CA ALA A 51 5.35 6.26 12.59
C ALA A 51 6.21 5.30 13.43
N ARG A 52 5.62 4.70 14.46
CA ARG A 52 6.32 3.72 15.31
C ARG A 52 6.72 2.45 14.56
N VAL A 53 5.81 1.87 13.78
CA VAL A 53 6.10 0.67 12.97
C VAL A 53 7.29 0.90 12.02
N LYS A 54 7.35 2.06 11.38
CA LYS A 54 8.49 2.42 10.52
C LYS A 54 9.77 2.65 11.34
N ALA A 55 9.69 3.33 12.47
CA ALA A 55 10.83 3.58 13.35
C ALA A 55 11.43 2.29 13.94
N ASP A 56 10.61 1.28 14.18
CA ASP A 56 11.04 -0.05 14.65
C ASP A 56 11.69 -0.89 13.53
N GLY A 57 11.81 -0.35 12.30
CA GLY A 57 12.54 -0.97 11.20
C GLY A 57 11.75 -1.99 10.41
N ALA A 58 10.43 -1.82 10.30
CA ALA A 58 9.59 -2.71 9.50
C ALA A 58 10.14 -2.89 8.08
N THR A 59 10.33 -4.15 7.66
CA THR A 59 10.76 -4.54 6.30
C THR A 59 9.58 -4.92 5.40
N LEU A 60 8.39 -4.99 5.99
CA LEU A 60 7.12 -5.31 5.36
C LEU A 60 6.03 -4.54 6.11
N TYR A 61 5.34 -3.61 5.46
CA TYR A 61 4.24 -2.90 6.10
C TYR A 61 3.11 -2.60 5.12
N TRP A 62 2.09 -3.46 5.11
CA TRP A 62 0.87 -3.27 4.30
C TRP A 62 -0.23 -2.67 5.16
N ARG A 63 -0.75 -1.53 4.70
CA ARG A 63 -1.84 -0.81 5.38
C ARG A 63 -3.21 -1.07 4.76
N TYR A 64 -3.26 -1.58 3.53
CA TYR A 64 -4.51 -1.84 2.79
C TYR A 64 -5.37 -0.58 2.61
N ASP A 65 -4.73 0.59 2.50
CA ASP A 65 -5.40 1.86 2.27
C ASP A 65 -5.96 1.95 0.82
N GLU A 66 -5.52 1.05 -0.05
CA GLU A 66 -6.09 0.85 -1.39
C GLU A 66 -7.60 0.59 -1.32
N GLY A 67 -8.35 1.09 -2.30
CA GLY A 67 -9.81 0.96 -2.31
C GLY A 67 -10.28 -0.40 -2.86
N THR A 68 -10.00 -0.62 -4.15
CA THR A 68 -10.36 -1.84 -4.88
C THR A 68 -9.19 -2.23 -5.78
N SER A 69 -8.28 -3.01 -5.23
CA SER A 69 -7.04 -3.38 -5.92
C SER A 69 -6.66 -4.83 -5.60
N THR A 70 -5.92 -5.48 -6.49
CA THR A 70 -5.23 -6.74 -6.17
C THR A 70 -3.82 -6.49 -5.64
N PHE A 71 -3.43 -5.24 -5.44
CA PHE A 71 -2.11 -4.79 -5.04
C PHE A 71 -2.18 -4.09 -3.69
N ALA A 72 -1.24 -4.41 -2.80
CA ALA A 72 -1.03 -3.75 -1.52
C ALA A 72 0.38 -3.12 -1.51
N HIS A 73 0.44 -1.79 -1.43
CA HIS A 73 1.71 -1.07 -1.42
C HIS A 73 2.47 -1.31 -0.11
N ASP A 74 3.78 -1.53 -0.22
CA ASP A 74 4.65 -1.60 0.94
C ASP A 74 5.01 -0.20 1.47
N SER A 75 4.35 0.18 2.56
CA SER A 75 4.54 1.47 3.22
C SER A 75 5.86 1.58 3.99
N SER A 76 6.67 0.52 4.05
CA SER A 76 8.00 0.57 4.64
C SER A 76 9.07 1.19 3.71
N GLY A 77 8.77 1.31 2.41
CA GLY A 77 9.73 1.79 1.41
C GLY A 77 10.67 0.70 0.88
N ASN A 78 10.54 -0.54 1.36
CA ASN A 78 11.40 -1.63 0.91
C ASN A 78 10.94 -2.27 -0.40
N LEU A 79 9.80 -1.88 -0.99
CA LEU A 79 9.20 -2.46 -2.20
C LEU A 79 8.86 -3.96 -2.06
N ASN A 80 8.51 -4.35 -0.83
CA ASN A 80 8.03 -5.68 -0.45
C ASN A 80 6.49 -5.73 -0.57
N ASN A 81 5.98 -5.40 -1.75
CA ASN A 81 4.54 -5.21 -1.98
C ASN A 81 3.76 -6.52 -1.92
N GLY A 82 2.47 -6.39 -1.60
CA GLY A 82 1.54 -7.50 -1.52
C GLY A 82 0.65 -7.62 -2.74
N PHE A 83 0.13 -8.83 -2.91
CA PHE A 83 -0.90 -9.16 -3.86
C PHE A 83 -2.03 -9.93 -3.18
N LEU A 84 -3.26 -9.47 -3.39
CA LEU A 84 -4.47 -10.06 -2.82
C LEU A 84 -5.15 -10.97 -3.86
N ARG A 85 -5.68 -12.10 -3.40
CA ARG A 85 -6.29 -13.13 -4.24
C ARG A 85 -7.66 -13.53 -3.70
N ASN A 86 -8.56 -13.82 -4.64
CA ASN A 86 -9.95 -14.22 -4.40
C ASN A 86 -10.84 -13.16 -3.72
N GLY A 87 -10.41 -11.90 -3.73
CA GLY A 87 -11.23 -10.74 -3.36
C GLY A 87 -11.42 -10.48 -1.85
N PRO A 88 -10.34 -10.39 -1.04
CA PRO A 88 -10.46 -9.99 0.36
C PRO A 88 -11.14 -8.62 0.49
N ALA A 89 -11.98 -8.48 1.51
CA ALA A 89 -12.79 -7.28 1.72
C ALA A 89 -11.97 -6.14 2.32
N TYR A 90 -11.86 -5.01 1.61
CA TYR A 90 -11.14 -3.82 2.07
C TYR A 90 -11.91 -3.03 3.12
N ARG A 91 -11.18 -2.19 3.85
CA ARG A 91 -11.72 -1.15 4.74
C ARG A 91 -12.70 -1.64 5.80
N GLN A 92 -12.44 -2.84 6.34
CA GLN A 92 -13.25 -3.43 7.40
C GLN A 92 -13.12 -2.63 8.70
N THR A 93 -14.22 -2.53 9.43
CA THR A 93 -14.31 -1.90 10.75
C THR A 93 -15.05 -2.83 11.73
N PRO A 94 -14.68 -2.84 13.03
CA PRO A 94 -13.54 -2.14 13.61
C PRO A 94 -12.21 -2.73 13.15
N ALA A 95 -11.17 -1.89 13.05
CA ALA A 95 -9.82 -2.36 12.78
C ALA A 95 -9.19 -2.98 14.02
N ALA A 96 -8.14 -3.79 13.81
CA ALA A 96 -7.34 -4.34 14.91
C ALA A 96 -6.51 -3.27 15.66
N VAL A 97 -6.25 -2.13 15.01
CA VAL A 97 -5.49 -1.01 15.56
C VAL A 97 -6.43 0.18 15.73
N ALA A 98 -6.41 0.81 16.91
CA ALA A 98 -7.19 2.01 17.19
C ALA A 98 -6.74 3.19 16.32
N GLY A 99 -7.69 4.06 15.94
CA GLY A 99 -7.45 5.23 15.11
C GLY A 99 -8.18 5.17 13.77
N PRO A 100 -7.73 5.93 12.75
CA PRO A 100 -8.39 6.01 11.45
C PRO A 100 -8.07 4.81 10.54
N SER A 101 -7.21 3.88 10.99
CA SER A 101 -6.85 2.69 10.22
C SER A 101 -8.05 1.77 10.02
N THR A 102 -8.03 1.02 8.93
CA THR A 102 -9.02 -0.02 8.63
C THR A 102 -8.35 -1.39 8.58
N ALA A 103 -9.14 -2.47 8.54
CA ALA A 103 -8.64 -3.83 8.38
C ALA A 103 -8.94 -4.39 6.99
N ILE A 104 -8.19 -5.42 6.61
CA ILE A 104 -8.52 -6.31 5.50
C ILE A 104 -9.26 -7.54 6.06
N GLY A 105 -10.36 -7.93 5.43
CA GLY A 105 -11.16 -9.10 5.80
C GLY A 105 -10.84 -10.27 4.87
N PHE A 106 -10.47 -11.41 5.46
CA PHE A 106 -10.31 -12.68 4.74
C PHE A 106 -11.44 -13.63 5.13
N ASN A 107 -12.03 -14.32 4.17
CA ASN A 107 -13.12 -15.28 4.37
C ASN A 107 -12.70 -16.60 5.05
N GLY A 108 -11.40 -16.80 5.28
CA GLY A 108 -10.84 -18.00 5.92
C GLY A 108 -10.91 -19.28 5.10
N THR A 109 -11.28 -19.20 3.82
CA THR A 109 -11.43 -20.35 2.91
C THR A 109 -10.39 -20.31 1.78
N ASP A 110 -10.47 -19.30 0.91
CA ASP A 110 -9.64 -19.20 -0.30
C ASP A 110 -9.07 -17.80 -0.54
N GLU A 111 -9.40 -16.83 0.30
CA GLU A 111 -8.83 -15.49 0.23
C GLU A 111 -7.46 -15.43 0.92
N TYR A 112 -6.46 -14.86 0.23
CA TYR A 112 -5.11 -14.72 0.78
C TYR A 112 -4.35 -13.53 0.21
N ALA A 113 -3.30 -13.12 0.93
CA ALA A 113 -2.31 -12.16 0.49
C ALA A 113 -0.94 -12.83 0.41
N TYR A 114 -0.12 -12.41 -0.56
CA TYR A 114 1.26 -12.87 -0.64
C TYR A 114 2.19 -11.74 -1.13
N SER A 115 3.45 -11.80 -0.70
CA SER A 115 4.45 -10.81 -1.08
C SER A 115 5.03 -11.08 -2.47
N ASN A 116 5.42 -10.02 -3.18
CA ASN A 116 6.24 -10.10 -4.37
C ASN A 116 7.69 -10.54 -4.11
N ARG A 117 8.09 -10.71 -2.86
CA ARG A 117 9.39 -11.22 -2.41
C ARG A 117 9.23 -12.49 -1.61
N GLN A 118 10.19 -13.39 -1.77
CA GLN A 118 10.34 -14.54 -0.89
C GLN A 118 10.98 -14.09 0.43
N HIS A 119 10.44 -14.61 1.52
CA HIS A 119 10.98 -14.44 2.86
C HIS A 119 11.37 -15.79 3.41
N ALA A 120 12.44 -15.84 4.19
CA ALA A 120 12.79 -17.04 4.93
C ALA A 120 11.62 -17.40 5.86
N GLN A 121 11.27 -18.68 5.91
CA GLN A 121 10.22 -19.15 6.82
C GLN A 121 10.55 -18.74 8.26
N PRO A 122 9.56 -18.25 9.04
CA PRO A 122 9.76 -18.01 10.45
C PRO A 122 10.20 -19.31 11.12
N ILE A 123 11.39 -19.32 11.70
CA ILE A 123 11.91 -20.49 12.44
C ILE A 123 11.24 -20.65 13.81
N ARG A 124 10.45 -19.66 14.23
CA ARG A 124 9.61 -19.66 15.42
C ARG A 124 8.35 -18.84 15.15
N PHE A 125 7.21 -19.38 15.55
CA PHE A 125 5.97 -18.62 15.73
C PHE A 125 5.84 -18.37 17.23
N SER A 126 5.71 -17.11 17.64
CA SER A 126 5.47 -16.72 19.04
C SER A 126 4.06 -16.15 19.17
#